data_AF-A0A932LK45-F1
#
_entry.id   AF-A0A932LK45-F1
#
_cell.length_a   1.000
_cell.length_b   1.000
_cell.length_c   1.000
_cell.angle_alpha   90.00
_cell.angle_beta   90.00
_cell.angle_gamma   90.00
#
_symmetry.space_group_name_H-M   'P 1'
#
loop_
_entity.id
_entity.type
_entity.pdbx_description
1 polymer ?
#
loop_
_entity_poly.entity_id
_entity_poly.type
_entity_poly.pdbx_seq_one_letter_code
_entity_poly.pdbx_strand_id
1 'polypeptide(L)'
;MAAAIVYSPEAVDHLAALSKADQVRVVDQVERLLADQPTLASRKRKFLRPNSLAQRELRLGDLRVFYDVTTDPASDSETTQARTTVSIKGVGKKVHNELWIGGEKIEL
;
A
#
# COMPACT_ATOMS: atom_id res chain seq x y z
N MET A 1 10.97 11.07 8.73
CA MET A 1 11.82 10.21 7.87
C MET A 1 10.99 9.92 6.64
N ALA A 2 11.32 10.48 5.48
CA ALA A 2 10.56 10.21 4.26
C ALA A 2 10.91 8.80 3.76
N ALA A 3 9.91 7.91 3.67
CA ALA A 3 10.08 6.61 3.02
C ALA A 3 9.98 6.76 1.51
N ALA A 4 10.80 6.02 0.76
CA ALA A 4 10.69 5.98 -0.69
C ALA A 4 9.50 5.10 -1.09
N ILE A 5 8.51 5.68 -1.78
CA ILE A 5 7.32 4.95 -2.25
C ILE A 5 7.55 4.51 -3.69
N VAL A 6 7.40 3.20 -3.94
CA VAL A 6 7.56 2.58 -5.25
C VAL A 6 6.26 1.85 -5.58
N TYR A 7 5.67 2.14 -6.74
CA TYR A 7 4.49 1.45 -7.24
C TYR A 7 4.91 0.33 -8.19
N SER A 8 4.38 -0.88 -7.99
CA SER A 8 4.55 -1.94 -8.96
C SER A 8 3.72 -1.66 -10.22
N PRO A 9 4.09 -2.23 -11.39
CA PRO A 9 3.31 -2.05 -12.62
C PRO A 9 1.83 -2.42 -12.44
N GLU A 10 1.55 -3.50 -11.70
CA GLU A 10 0.19 -3.93 -11.39
C GLU A 10 -0.55 -2.89 -10.55
N ALA A 11 0.12 -2.27 -9.57
CA ALA A 11 -0.47 -1.19 -8.79
C ALA A 11 -0.81 0.04 -9.64
N VAL A 12 0.00 0.34 -10.65
CA VAL A 12 -0.26 1.43 -11.60
C VAL A 12 -1.49 1.12 -12.45
N ASP A 13 -1.60 -0.11 -12.98
CA ASP A 13 -2.78 -0.55 -13.74
C ASP A 13 -4.04 -0.52 -12.87
N HIS A 14 -3.92 -0.95 -11.62
CA HIS A 14 -4.99 -0.90 -10.64
C HIS A 14 -5.44 0.53 -10.34
N LEU A 15 -4.50 1.46 -10.18
CA LEU A 15 -4.80 2.88 -10.02
C LEU A 15 -5.48 3.44 -11.28
N ALA A 16 -5.01 3.08 -12.47
CA ALA A 16 -5.57 3.52 -13.74
C ALA A 16 -7.04 3.08 -13.90
N ALA A 17 -7.41 1.92 -13.37
CA ALA A 17 -8.78 1.43 -13.36
C ALA A 17 -9.71 2.17 -12.38
N LEU A 18 -9.17 2.91 -11.42
CA LEU A 18 -9.95 3.72 -10.47
C LEU A 18 -10.36 5.07 -11.06
N SER A 19 -11.35 5.71 -10.46
CA SER A 19 -11.73 7.08 -10.80
C SER A 19 -10.59 8.05 -10.48
N LYS A 20 -10.48 9.17 -11.22
CA LYS A 20 -9.47 10.21 -10.94
C LYS A 20 -9.52 10.72 -9.50
N ALA A 21 -10.71 10.81 -8.91
CA ALA A 21 -10.88 11.22 -7.52
C ALA A 21 -10.29 10.19 -6.54
N ASP A 22 -10.48 8.90 -6.81
CA ASP A 22 -9.93 7.81 -5.99
C ASP A 22 -8.41 7.71 -6.16
N GLN A 23 -7.87 7.90 -7.38
CA GLN A 23 -6.44 7.95 -7.63
C GLN A 23 -5.75 9.04 -6.79
N VAL A 24 -6.27 10.28 -6.87
CA VAL A 24 -5.74 11.41 -6.07
C VAL A 24 -5.84 11.12 -4.58
N ARG A 25 -6.97 10.56 -4.12
CA ARG A 25 -7.12 10.16 -2.71
C ARG A 25 -6.11 9.11 -2.29
N VAL A 26 -5.82 8.11 -3.13
CA VAL A 26 -4.83 7.08 -2.79
C VAL A 26 -3.45 7.70 -2.70
N VAL A 27 -3.02 8.46 -3.70
CA VAL A 27 -1.70 9.09 -3.72
C VAL A 27 -1.52 10.03 -2.54
N ASP A 28 -2.49 10.94 -2.31
CA ASP A 28 -2.45 11.91 -1.20
C ASP A 28 -2.39 11.22 0.17
N GLN A 29 -3.22 10.18 0.39
CA GLN A 29 -3.22 9.45 1.66
C GLN A 29 -1.99 8.56 1.82
N VAL A 30 -1.49 7.95 0.75
CA VAL A 30 -0.26 7.15 0.75
C VAL A 30 0.92 8.03 1.11
N GLU A 31 1.09 9.17 0.44
CA GLU A 31 2.13 10.14 0.79
C GLU A 31 1.96 10.62 2.23
N ARG A 32 0.76 11.05 2.64
CA ARG A 32 0.53 11.58 3.99
C ARG A 32 0.74 10.55 5.09
N LEU A 33 0.26 9.32 4.93
CA LEU A 33 0.34 8.28 5.97
C LEU A 33 1.69 7.56 5.96
N LEU A 34 2.24 7.23 4.78
CA LEU A 34 3.49 6.48 4.65
C LEU A 34 4.73 7.37 4.69
N ALA A 35 4.65 8.67 4.37
CA ALA A 35 5.78 9.58 4.59
C ALA A 35 5.98 9.91 6.08
N ASP A 36 4.89 10.02 6.85
CA ASP A 36 4.99 10.30 8.29
C ASP A 36 5.26 9.04 9.11
N GLN A 37 4.57 7.92 8.81
CA GLN A 37 4.65 6.70 9.61
C GLN A 37 4.54 5.42 8.75
N PRO A 38 5.58 5.10 7.93
CA PRO A 38 5.58 3.91 7.07
C PRO A 38 5.49 2.59 7.86
N THR A 39 5.90 2.63 9.13
CA THR A 39 6.01 1.48 10.01
C THR A 39 4.87 1.34 11.01
N LEU A 40 3.90 2.29 11.07
CA LEU A 40 2.78 2.13 12.00
C LEU A 40 1.90 0.97 11.55
N ALA A 41 2.21 -0.19 12.10
CA ALA A 41 1.37 -1.37 12.08
C ALA A 41 0.05 -0.99 12.77
N SER A 42 -0.92 -0.55 11.97
CA SER A 42 -2.28 -0.30 12.43
C SER A 42 -2.76 -1.56 13.15
N ARG A 43 -3.07 -1.37 14.44
CA ARG A 43 -3.36 -2.35 15.50
C ARG A 43 -4.51 -3.34 15.22
N LYS A 44 -4.97 -3.49 13.98
CA LYS A 44 -6.08 -4.35 13.56
C LYS A 44 -5.61 -5.47 12.62
N ARG A 45 -4.71 -6.36 13.09
CA ARG A 45 -4.45 -7.63 12.39
C ARG A 45 -5.53 -8.65 12.75
N LYS A 46 -6.48 -8.87 11.82
CA LYS A 46 -7.04 -10.22 11.60
C LYS A 46 -6.18 -10.84 10.50
N PHE A 47 -5.35 -11.82 10.82
CA PHE A 47 -4.73 -12.69 9.83
C PHE A 47 -5.86 -13.44 9.12
N LEU A 48 -6.28 -12.97 7.96
CA LEU A 48 -7.27 -13.65 7.12
C LEU A 48 -6.57 -14.13 5.86
N ARG A 49 -6.07 -15.38 5.96
CA ARG A 49 -5.51 -16.22 4.88
C ARG A 49 -4.28 -15.60 4.18
N PRO A 50 -3.38 -16.40 3.59
CA PRO A 50 -2.29 -15.86 2.78
C PRO A 50 -2.91 -15.15 1.58
N ASN A 51 -3.03 -13.82 1.66
CA ASN A 51 -3.45 -13.02 0.52
C ASN A 51 -2.22 -12.85 -0.38
N SER A 52 -2.23 -13.45 -1.57
CA SER A 52 -1.07 -13.51 -2.48
C SER A 52 -0.54 -12.15 -2.95
N LEU A 53 -1.27 -11.05 -2.68
CA LEU A 53 -0.95 -9.72 -3.21
C LEU A 53 0.07 -8.93 -2.37
N ALA A 54 0.01 -8.95 -1.04
CA ALA A 54 0.99 -8.25 -0.18
C ALA A 54 0.92 -8.67 1.30
N GLN A 55 1.95 -8.36 2.07
CA GLN A 55 1.99 -8.59 3.52
C GLN A 55 1.17 -7.57 4.33
N ARG A 56 0.92 -6.36 3.80
CA ARG A 56 0.17 -5.30 4.49
C ARG A 56 -0.97 -4.72 3.65
N GLU A 57 -2.01 -4.27 4.36
CA GLU A 57 -3.22 -3.65 3.80
C GLU A 57 -3.44 -2.29 4.49
N LEU A 58 -3.53 -1.21 3.73
CA LEU A 58 -4.00 0.10 4.16
C LEU A 58 -5.46 0.25 3.76
N ARG A 59 -6.30 0.62 4.73
CA ARG A 59 -7.73 0.84 4.52
C ARG A 59 -7.99 2.33 4.51
N LEU A 60 -8.42 2.85 3.36
CA LEU A 60 -8.70 4.26 3.12
C LEU A 60 -10.20 4.42 2.80
N GLY A 61 -11.03 4.23 3.83
CA GLY A 61 -12.48 4.13 3.67
C GLY A 61 -12.84 2.92 2.81
N ASP A 62 -13.29 3.20 1.59
CA ASP A 62 -13.65 2.20 0.58
C ASP A 62 -12.42 1.69 -0.18
N LEU A 63 -11.30 2.41 -0.16
CA LEU A 63 -10.10 2.05 -0.87
C LEU A 63 -9.21 1.13 -0.01
N ARG A 64 -8.49 0.24 -0.69
CA ARG A 64 -7.73 -0.87 -0.12
C ARG A 64 -6.39 -0.91 -0.82
N VAL A 65 -5.35 -0.42 -0.17
CA VAL A 65 -4.00 -0.37 -0.75
C VAL A 65 -3.19 -1.50 -0.15
N PHE A 66 -2.62 -2.34 -0.99
CA PHE A 66 -1.76 -3.46 -0.61
C PHE A 66 -0.31 -3.04 -0.81
N TYR A 67 0.49 -3.15 0.25
CA TYR A 67 1.87 -2.70 0.23
C TYR A 67 2.78 -3.56 1.10
N ASP A 68 4.06 -3.52 0.78
CA ASP A 68 5.13 -4.11 1.57
C ASP A 68 6.10 -3.01 2.00
N VAL A 69 6.71 -3.18 3.17
CA VAL A 69 7.71 -2.23 3.69
C VAL A 69 9.00 -3.00 3.91
N THR A 70 10.05 -2.60 3.21
CA THR A 70 11.39 -3.16 3.35
C THR A 70 12.26 -2.09 3.98
N THR A 71 12.78 -2.39 5.17
CA THR A 71 13.79 -1.56 5.82
C THR A 71 15.12 -2.26 5.61
N ASP A 72 15.99 -1.65 4.80
CA ASP A 72 17.35 -2.16 4.61
C ASP A 72 18.24 -1.52 5.68
N PRO A 73 18.76 -2.31 6.65
CA PRO A 73 19.81 -1.83 7.53
C PRO A 73 21.07 -1.78 6.68
N ALA A 74 21.40 -0.61 6.13
CA ALA A 74 22.63 -0.50 5.35
C ALA A 74 23.82 -0.91 6.23
N SER A 75 24.28 -2.13 6.00
CA SER A 75 25.57 -2.62 6.44
C SER A 75 26.58 -1.65 5.84
N ASP A 76 27.14 -0.81 6.70
CA ASP A 76 28.53 -0.37 6.72
C ASP A 76 28.61 1.01 7.40
N SER A 77 29.23 1.01 8.58
CA SER A 77 29.95 2.14 9.21
C SER A 77 29.17 3.43 9.54
N GLU A 78 28.87 3.56 10.84
CA GLU A 78 28.75 4.78 11.68
C GLU A 78 27.87 5.97 11.25
N THR A 79 27.27 6.01 10.07
CA THR A 79 26.26 7.04 9.73
C THR A 79 25.22 6.46 8.78
N THR A 80 24.51 5.43 9.22
CA THR A 80 23.52 4.77 8.38
C THR A 80 22.09 5.09 8.83
N GLN A 81 21.45 6.02 8.12
CA GLN A 81 19.99 6.16 8.20
C GLN A 81 19.36 4.95 7.49
N ALA A 82 18.63 4.13 8.23
CA ALA A 82 17.91 2.98 7.68
C ALA A 82 16.99 3.45 6.54
N ARG A 83 17.25 2.96 5.32
CA ARG A 83 16.44 3.33 4.15
C ARG A 83 15.17 2.48 4.20
N THR A 84 14.05 3.15 4.48
CA THR A 84 12.74 2.51 4.46
C THR A 84 12.12 2.71 3.09
N THR A 85 11.85 1.61 2.40
CA THR A 85 11.20 1.61 1.08
C THR A 85 9.83 0.95 1.21
N VAL A 86 8.81 1.63 0.69
CA VAL A 86 7.43 1.13 0.65
C VAL A 86 7.10 0.73 -0.78
N SER A 87 6.81 -0.55 -1.00
CA SER A 87 6.43 -1.08 -2.30
C SER A 87 4.92 -1.32 -2.34
N ILE A 88 4.19 -0.52 -3.11
CA ILE A 88 2.76 -0.73 -3.35
C ILE A 88 2.61 -1.86 -4.38
N LYS A 89 1.92 -2.93 -4.00
CA LYS A 89 1.67 -4.12 -4.83
C LYS A 89 0.32 -4.10 -5.53
N GLY A 90 -0.66 -3.41 -4.96
CA GLY A 90 -1.97 -3.31 -5.58
C GLY A 90 -2.89 -2.32 -4.90
N VAL A 91 -3.90 -1.84 -5.64
CA VAL A 91 -4.91 -0.92 -5.12
C VAL A 91 -6.28 -1.42 -5.53
N GLY A 92 -7.18 -1.53 -4.56
CA GLY A 92 -8.55 -1.93 -4.79
C GLY A 92 -9.54 -0.96 -4.20
N LYS A 93 -10.78 -1.02 -4.67
CA LYS A 93 -11.92 -0.33 -4.10
C LYS A 93 -12.97 -1.35 -3.69
N LYS A 94 -13.31 -1.37 -2.42
CA LYS A 94 -14.46 -2.10 -1.94
C LYS A 94 -15.72 -1.29 -2.25
N VAL A 95 -16.61 -1.87 -3.03
CA VAL A 95 -17.93 -1.30 -3.33
C VAL A 95 -18.96 -2.25 -2.74
N HIS A 96 -19.68 -1.79 -1.71
CA HIS A 96 -20.63 -2.61 -0.96
C HIS A 96 -20.00 -3.88 -0.37
N ASN A 97 -20.27 -5.05 -0.95
CA ASN A 97 -19.73 -6.34 -0.52
C ASN A 97 -18.69 -6.91 -1.49
N GLU A 98 -18.32 -6.17 -2.55
CA GLU A 98 -17.42 -6.62 -3.61
C GLU A 98 -16.10 -5.84 -3.55
N LEU A 99 -14.97 -6.52 -3.73
CA LEU A 99 -13.66 -5.88 -3.85
C LEU A 99 -13.29 -5.79 -5.33
N TRP A 100 -13.07 -4.58 -5.82
CA TRP A 100 -12.63 -4.34 -7.19
C TRP A 100 -11.15 -4.01 -7.20
N ILE A 101 -10.33 -4.76 -7.93
CA ILE A 101 -8.89 -4.52 -8.12
C ILE A 101 -8.63 -4.49 -9.62
N GLY A 102 -8.00 -3.44 -10.16
CA GLY A 102 -7.72 -3.42 -11.61
C GLY A 102 -8.93 -3.35 -12.52
N GLY A 103 -10.11 -2.99 -11.99
CA GLY A 103 -11.36 -3.09 -12.73
C GLY A 103 -11.94 -4.50 -12.76
N GLU A 104 -11.28 -5.48 -12.15
CA GLU A 104 -11.79 -6.83 -11.94
C GLU A 104 -12.38 -6.98 -10.55
N LYS A 105 -13.52 -7.64 -10.45
CA LYS A 105 -14.12 -8.02 -9.18
C LYS A 105 -13.40 -9.24 -8.63
N ILE A 106 -12.82 -9.09 -7.44
CA ILE A 106 -12.28 -10.18 -6.63
C ILE A 106 -13.29 -10.54 -5.55
N GLU A 107 -13.72 -11.80 -5.57
CA GLU A 107 -14.44 -12.41 -4.46
C GLU A 107 -13.40 -12.97 -3.46
N LEU A 108 -13.40 -12.39 -2.26
CA LEU A 108 -12.56 -12.83 -1.12
C LEU A 108 -13.28 -13.87 -0.27
#